data_AF-A0A1F6XKY0-F1
#
_entry.id   AF-A0A1F6XKY0-F1
#
_cell.length_a   1.000
_cell.length_b   1.000
_cell.length_c   1.000
_cell.angle_alpha   90.00
_cell.angle_beta   90.00
_cell.angle_gamma   90.00
#
_symmetry.space_group_name_H-M   'P 1'
#
loop_
_entity.id
_entity.type
_entity.pdbx_description
1 polymer ?
#
loop_
_entity_poly.entity_id
_entity_poly.type
_entity_poly.pdbx_seq_one_letter_code
_entity_poly.pdbx_strand_id
1 'polypeptide(L)'
;MLVDWNVFKKDTFKAEQATIVAALSKARSRAMNNMFDTAYGVCYIAPNYIIFQDNTCTAGESISANTNIASNPSTVFPPVVFDQLTGNTTGTGTTIHLTDGFKSADIIINNEGTINW
;
A
#
# COMPACT_ATOMS: atom_id res chain seq x y z
N MET A 1 7.94 10.35 -33.83
CA MET A 1 7.10 9.88 -32.70
C MET A 1 7.58 10.59 -31.45
N LEU A 2 6.96 11.71 -31.08
CA LEU A 2 7.26 12.40 -29.83
C LEU A 2 6.56 11.61 -28.73
N VAL A 3 7.33 11.00 -27.85
CA VAL A 3 6.74 10.36 -26.68
C VAL A 3 6.48 11.46 -25.65
N ASP A 4 5.21 11.71 -25.38
CA ASP A 4 4.78 12.70 -24.39
C ASP A 4 5.29 12.32 -22.99
N TRP A 5 6.09 13.19 -22.38
CA TRP A 5 6.58 13.04 -21.01
C TRP A 5 5.46 12.86 -19.98
N ASN A 6 4.27 13.39 -20.27
CA ASN A 6 3.08 13.21 -19.44
C ASN A 6 2.54 11.78 -19.44
N VAL A 7 2.78 10.99 -20.50
CA VAL A 7 2.38 9.58 -20.58
C VAL A 7 3.26 8.74 -19.66
N PHE A 8 4.59 8.94 -19.71
CA PHE A 8 5.52 8.24 -18.82
C PHE A 8 5.21 8.47 -17.33
N LYS A 9 4.93 9.72 -16.94
CA LYS A 9 4.55 10.04 -15.54
C LYS A 9 3.23 9.39 -15.12
N LYS A 10 2.23 9.38 -16.02
CA LYS A 10 0.92 8.75 -15.77
C LYS A 10 1.05 7.25 -15.57
N ASP A 11 1.84 6.58 -16.40
CA ASP A 11 2.01 5.13 -16.33
C ASP A 11 2.79 4.73 -15.08
N THR A 12 3.80 5.52 -14.70
CA THR A 12 4.55 5.34 -13.46
C THR A 12 3.65 5.47 -12.23
N PHE A 13 2.78 6.49 -12.18
CA PHE A 13 1.84 6.68 -11.07
C PHE A 13 0.85 5.53 -10.93
N LYS A 14 0.29 5.06 -12.06
CA LYS A 14 -0.61 3.90 -12.07
C LYS A 14 0.09 2.61 -11.66
N ALA A 15 1.34 2.41 -12.10
CA ALA A 15 2.14 1.25 -11.71
C ALA A 15 2.41 1.24 -10.20
N GLU A 16 2.67 2.41 -9.60
CA GLU A 16 2.83 2.52 -8.15
C GLU A 16 1.54 2.17 -7.40
N GLN A 17 0.41 2.73 -7.85
CA GLN A 17 -0.90 2.43 -7.27
C GLN A 17 -1.21 0.92 -7.33
N ALA A 18 -0.96 0.29 -8.48
CA ALA A 18 -1.12 -1.14 -8.64
C ALA A 18 -0.18 -1.96 -7.74
N THR A 19 1.06 -1.49 -7.53
CA THR A 19 2.04 -2.14 -6.64
C THR A 19 1.58 -2.12 -5.19
N ILE A 20 1.06 -0.98 -4.71
CA ILE A 20 0.49 -0.85 -3.36
C ILE A 20 -0.72 -1.74 -3.20
N VAL A 21 -1.65 -1.72 -4.16
CA VAL A 21 -2.85 -2.57 -4.13
C VAL A 21 -2.48 -4.05 -4.11
N ALA A 22 -1.47 -4.45 -4.89
CA ALA A 22 -0.97 -5.82 -4.88
C ALA A 22 -0.36 -6.20 -3.54
N ALA A 23 0.43 -5.31 -2.91
CA ALA A 23 0.99 -5.53 -1.59
C ALA A 23 -0.09 -5.68 -0.51
N LEU A 24 -1.09 -4.78 -0.51
CA LEU A 24 -2.24 -4.82 0.42
C LEU A 24 -3.07 -6.10 0.22
N SER A 25 -3.37 -6.45 -1.02
CA SER A 25 -4.13 -7.68 -1.34
C SER A 25 -3.37 -8.93 -0.91
N LYS A 26 -2.05 -8.93 -1.07
CA LYS A 26 -1.17 -10.02 -0.61
C LYS A 26 -1.15 -10.13 0.91
N ALA A 27 -1.01 -9.02 1.62
CA ALA A 27 -1.06 -8.98 3.08
C ALA A 27 -2.42 -9.49 3.61
N ARG A 28 -3.53 -9.01 3.04
CA ARG A 28 -4.88 -9.46 3.36
C ARG A 28 -5.04 -10.97 3.13
N SER A 29 -4.60 -11.48 1.98
CA SER A 29 -4.66 -12.91 1.67
C SER A 29 -3.86 -13.76 2.67
N ARG A 30 -2.68 -13.29 3.10
CA ARG A 30 -1.87 -13.98 4.11
C ARG A 30 -2.55 -14.01 5.49
N ALA A 31 -3.16 -12.90 5.91
CA ALA A 31 -3.94 -12.82 7.15
C ALA A 31 -5.16 -13.75 7.12
N MET A 32 -5.91 -13.77 6.02
CA MET A 32 -7.09 -14.64 5.87
C MET A 32 -6.74 -16.13 5.82
N ASN A 33 -5.62 -16.48 5.18
CA ASN A 33 -5.11 -17.85 5.17
C ASN A 33 -4.46 -18.27 6.49
N ASN A 34 -4.48 -17.38 7.50
CA ASN A 34 -3.87 -17.59 8.81
C ASN A 34 -2.41 -18.04 8.72
N MET A 35 -1.67 -17.45 7.79
CA MET A 35 -0.29 -17.86 7.52
C MET A 35 0.57 -17.56 8.75
N PHE A 36 1.11 -18.60 9.40
CA PHE A 36 1.84 -18.51 10.67
C PHE A 36 1.02 -18.08 11.90
N ASP A 37 -0.32 -18.05 11.82
CA ASP A 37 -1.21 -17.68 12.95
C ASP A 37 -0.98 -16.24 13.46
N THR A 38 -0.66 -15.33 12.54
CA THR A 38 -0.35 -13.92 12.82
C THR A 38 -1.15 -12.99 11.92
N ALA A 39 -1.43 -11.78 12.40
CA ALA A 39 -1.92 -10.68 11.58
C ALA A 39 -0.84 -10.19 10.59
N TYR A 40 -1.27 -9.66 9.45
CA TYR A 40 -0.38 -9.10 8.43
C TYR A 40 -0.75 -7.68 8.10
N GLY A 41 0.25 -6.88 7.79
CA GLY A 41 0.03 -5.50 7.39
C GLY A 41 0.98 -5.04 6.30
N VAL A 42 0.71 -3.84 5.81
CA VAL A 42 1.60 -3.11 4.90
C VAL A 42 1.86 -1.75 5.49
N CYS A 43 3.13 -1.37 5.54
CA CYS A 43 3.54 -0.04 5.92
C CYS A 43 4.58 0.48 4.95
N TYR A 44 4.82 1.78 5.02
CA TYR A 44 5.86 2.43 4.26
C TYR A 44 7.02 2.81 5.18
N ILE A 45 8.19 2.22 4.93
CA ILE A 45 9.45 2.64 5.53
C ILE A 45 10.34 3.07 4.37
N ALA A 46 10.50 4.38 4.22
CA ALA A 46 11.19 4.95 3.07
C ALA A 46 12.53 4.26 2.80
N PRO A 47 12.81 3.81 1.55
CA PRO A 47 12.02 3.99 0.32
C PRO A 47 11.17 2.76 -0.08
N ASN A 48 10.76 1.90 0.87
CA ASN A 48 10.12 0.63 0.57
C ASN A 48 8.75 0.46 1.25
N TYR A 49 7.86 -0.27 0.59
CA TYR A 49 6.69 -0.85 1.22
C TYR A 49 7.09 -2.17 1.87
N ILE A 50 6.80 -2.31 3.16
CA ILE A 50 7.11 -3.52 3.90
C ILE A 50 5.81 -4.23 4.22
N ILE A 51 5.68 -5.46 3.72
CA ILE A 51 4.65 -6.40 4.18
C ILE A 51 5.17 -7.04 5.45
N PHE A 52 4.63 -6.64 6.59
CA PHE A 52 5.05 -7.10 7.92
C PHE A 52 4.03 -8.05 8.53
N GLN A 53 4.49 -8.77 9.56
CA GLN A 53 3.69 -9.65 10.40
C GLN A 53 3.64 -9.10 11.84
N ASP A 54 2.79 -9.67 12.69
CA ASP A 54 2.76 -9.40 14.14
C ASP A 54 2.49 -7.93 14.52
N ASN A 55 1.65 -7.24 13.75
CA ASN A 55 1.27 -5.82 13.96
C ASN A 55 2.43 -4.82 13.99
N THR A 56 3.67 -5.23 13.72
CA THR A 56 4.84 -4.36 13.86
C THR A 56 5.52 -4.11 12.52
N CYS A 57 5.47 -2.85 12.09
CA CYS A 57 6.18 -2.36 10.91
C CYS A 57 7.70 -2.26 11.19
N THR A 58 8.40 -3.39 11.29
CA THR A 58 9.84 -3.42 11.58
C THR A 58 10.62 -4.34 10.65
N ALA A 59 10.05 -5.48 10.28
CA ALA A 59 10.67 -6.45 9.40
C ALA A 59 9.60 -7.15 8.55
N GLY A 60 10.00 -7.57 7.35
CA GLY A 60 9.09 -8.23 6.43
C GLY A 60 9.58 -8.25 5.00
N GLU A 61 8.67 -8.56 4.09
CA GLU A 61 8.94 -8.55 2.65
C GLU A 61 8.97 -7.09 2.15
N SER A 62 10.11 -6.68 1.61
CA SER A 62 10.33 -5.32 1.10
C SER A 62 10.02 -5.24 -0.40
N ILE A 63 9.17 -4.29 -0.77
CA ILE A 63 8.83 -3.94 -2.14
C ILE A 63 9.31 -2.51 -2.37
N SER A 64 10.17 -2.31 -3.37
CA SER A 64 10.69 -1.00 -3.69
C SER A 64 9.58 -0.05 -4.15
N ALA A 65 9.48 1.10 -3.50
CA ALA A 65 8.57 2.17 -3.89
C ALA A 65 9.20 3.06 -4.95
N ASN A 66 8.37 3.74 -5.73
CA ASN A 66 8.84 4.78 -6.63
C ASN A 66 9.27 6.01 -5.83
N THR A 67 10.57 6.32 -5.85
CA THR A 67 11.15 7.42 -5.08
C THR A 67 10.48 8.78 -5.36
N ASN A 68 9.97 9.02 -6.57
CA ASN A 68 9.32 10.30 -6.89
C ASN A 68 7.97 10.49 -6.16
N ILE A 69 7.25 9.42 -5.89
CA ILE A 69 5.94 9.44 -5.19
C ILE A 69 6.17 9.28 -3.69
N ALA A 70 7.08 8.37 -3.33
CA ALA A 70 7.33 7.96 -1.97
C ALA A 70 8.16 8.99 -1.16
N SER A 71 8.95 9.84 -1.83
CA SER A 71 9.64 10.97 -1.21
C SER A 71 8.82 12.27 -1.23
N ASN A 72 7.61 12.27 -1.79
CA ASN A 72 6.74 13.44 -1.75
C ASN A 72 6.16 13.61 -0.34
N PRO A 73 6.38 14.75 0.34
CA PRO A 73 5.91 14.96 1.72
C PRO A 73 4.38 14.99 1.84
N SER A 74 3.67 15.20 0.73
CA SER A 74 2.20 15.16 0.68
C SER A 74 1.64 13.75 0.49
N THR A 75 2.49 12.74 0.25
CA THR A 75 2.09 11.33 0.23
C THR A 75 1.96 10.84 1.66
N VAL A 76 0.77 10.35 2.04
CA VAL A 76 0.47 9.86 3.38
C VAL A 76 0.14 8.37 3.29
N PHE A 77 1.01 7.55 3.87
CA PHE A 77 0.86 6.10 3.91
C PHE A 77 0.81 5.63 5.38
N PRO A 78 -0.38 5.60 6.01
CA PRO A 78 -0.54 4.99 7.32
C PRO A 78 -0.30 3.48 7.22
N PRO A 79 0.24 2.83 8.27
CA PRO A 79 0.32 1.39 8.32
C PRO A 79 -1.09 0.79 8.32
N VAL A 80 -1.31 -0.20 7.46
CA VAL A 80 -2.57 -0.93 7.36
C VAL A 80 -2.33 -2.32 7.91
N VAL A 81 -3.12 -2.75 8.89
CA VAL A 81 -3.05 -4.10 9.46
C VAL A 81 -4.36 -4.82 9.15
N PHE A 82 -4.26 -6.08 8.75
CA PHE A 82 -5.37 -6.98 8.51
C PHE A 82 -5.41 -8.08 9.58
N ASP A 83 -6.58 -8.25 10.19
CA ASP A 83 -6.86 -9.25 11.20
C ASP A 83 -6.88 -10.66 10.60
N GLN A 84 -6.37 -11.63 11.36
CA GLN A 84 -6.34 -13.02 10.96
C GLN A 84 -7.76 -13.59 10.74
N LEU A 85 -7.87 -14.57 9.85
CA LEU A 85 -9.11 -15.32 9.50
C LEU A 85 -10.24 -14.50 8.86
N THR A 86 -10.31 -13.20 9.14
CA THR A 86 -11.37 -12.30 8.65
C THR A 86 -10.86 -11.39 7.54
N GLY A 87 -9.58 -10.99 7.59
CA GLY A 87 -9.01 -10.02 6.67
C GLY A 87 -9.60 -8.62 6.83
N ASN A 88 -10.26 -8.34 7.95
CA ASN A 88 -10.74 -7.01 8.33
C ASN A 88 -9.56 -6.11 8.66
N THR A 89 -9.70 -4.79 8.50
CA THR A 89 -8.65 -3.88 8.93
C THR A 89 -8.78 -3.57 10.42
N THR A 90 -7.65 -3.51 11.11
CA THR A 90 -7.60 -3.20 12.54
C THR A 90 -7.77 -1.68 12.75
N GLY A 91 -8.99 -1.15 12.66
CA GLY A 91 -9.32 0.27 12.89
C GLY A 91 -10.47 0.81 12.02
N THR A 92 -10.88 2.06 12.25
CA THR A 92 -11.80 2.75 11.32
C THR A 92 -11.11 2.92 9.97
N GLY A 93 -11.81 2.63 8.86
CA GLY A 93 -11.26 2.57 7.50
C GLY A 93 -10.11 3.54 7.19
N THR A 94 -9.08 3.04 6.53
CA THR A 94 -7.81 3.74 6.30
C THR A 94 -7.73 4.26 4.87
N THR A 95 -7.32 5.52 4.70
CA THR A 95 -7.07 6.10 3.38
C THR A 95 -5.58 6.34 3.20
N ILE A 96 -5.03 5.83 2.10
CA ILE A 96 -3.67 6.09 1.65
C ILE A 96 -3.75 7.16 0.57
N HIS A 97 -3.09 8.30 0.80
CA HIS A 97 -3.04 9.40 -0.15
C HIS A 97 -1.71 9.35 -0.90
N LEU A 98 -1.75 9.16 -2.21
CA LEU A 98 -0.58 9.14 -3.09
C LEU A 98 -0.54 10.41 -3.91
N THR A 99 0.62 11.06 -4.00
CA THR A 99 0.78 12.22 -4.88
C THR A 99 2.19 12.36 -5.44
N ASP A 100 2.29 12.73 -6.70
CA ASP A 100 3.55 13.11 -7.36
C ASP A 100 3.74 14.64 -7.41
N GLY A 101 2.83 15.41 -6.79
CA GLY A 101 2.80 16.88 -6.80
C GLY A 101 1.99 17.48 -7.97
N PHE A 102 1.72 16.72 -9.02
CA PHE A 102 0.88 17.11 -10.16
C PHE A 102 -0.42 16.29 -10.22
N LYS A 103 -0.38 15.06 -9.71
CA LYS A 103 -1.49 14.12 -9.63
C LYS A 103 -1.57 13.53 -8.23
N SER A 104 -2.79 13.35 -7.77
CA SER A 104 -3.10 12.67 -6.53
C SER A 104 -4.11 11.54 -6.78
N ALA A 105 -4.03 10.49 -5.99
CA ALA A 105 -5.03 9.44 -5.92
C ALA A 105 -5.10 8.88 -4.51
N ASP A 106 -6.30 8.41 -4.17
CA ASP A 106 -6.60 7.90 -2.85
C ASP A 106 -6.90 6.41 -2.97
N ILE A 107 -6.25 5.60 -2.14
CA ILE A 107 -6.60 4.20 -1.95
C ILE A 107 -7.35 4.11 -0.63
N ILE A 108 -8.64 3.77 -0.69
CA ILE A 108 -9.52 3.70 0.46
C ILE A 108 -9.69 2.23 0.84
N ILE A 109 -9.40 1.92 2.09
CA ILE A 109 -9.54 0.58 2.66
C ILE A 109 -10.61 0.65 3.74
N ASN A 110 -11.72 -0.06 3.54
CA ASN A 110 -12.80 -0.08 4.54
C ASN A 110 -12.47 -1.05 5.70
N ASN A 111 -13.35 -1.05 6.72
CA ASN A 111 -13.19 -1.90 7.90
C ASN A 111 -13.22 -3.40 7.55
N GLU A 112 -13.92 -3.76 6.47
CA GLU A 112 -14.02 -5.13 5.94
C GLU A 112 -12.78 -5.55 5.10
N GLY A 113 -11.78 -4.68 4.96
CA GLY A 113 -10.55 -4.95 4.21
C GLY A 113 -10.72 -4.91 2.67
N THR A 114 -11.82 -4.37 2.17
CA THR A 114 -12.00 -4.02 0.75
C THR A 114 -11.11 -2.85 0.39
N ILE A 115 -10.35 -2.99 -0.69
CA ILE A 115 -9.41 -2.00 -1.21
C ILE A 115 -10.03 -1.36 -2.45
N ASN A 116 -10.31 -0.05 -2.40
CA ASN A 116 -10.85 0.75 -3.51
C ASN A 116 -9.80 1.76 -3.97
N TRP A 117 -9.51 1.83 -5.29
CA TRP A 117 -8.42 2.63 -5.86
C TRP A 117 -8.71 3.11 -7.29
#